data_AF-A0A136KLR1-F1
#
_entry.id   AF-A0A136KLR1-F1
#
_cell.length_a   1.000
_cell.length_b   1.000
_cell.length_c   1.000
_cell.angle_alpha   90.00
_cell.angle_beta   90.00
_cell.angle_gamma   90.00
#
_symmetry.space_group_name_H-M   'P 1'
#
loop_
_entity.id
_entity.type
_entity.pdbx_description
1 polymer ?
#
loop_
_entity_poly.entity_id
_entity_poly.type
_entity_poly.pdbx_seq_one_letter_code
_entity_poly.pdbx_strand_id
1 'polypeptide(L)'
;MTPESFLDYALARKPINVMNSTAELTNLQKDTINILNANLTIQNYTQEGQSILDILEDAARTPYVLIIRGDLTVDHNFNVPNPVTNSPLPIAMVVEGGENATGDLNIHHAVETMGGVFIADTLDFSYDTSNSPYPLKIKGNVVSYAAANPLERNRIDDATKPSVFVVFDPILYLNIMDLLSIRTYDWSELTQ
;
A
#
# COMPACT_ATOMS: atom_id res chain seq x y z
N MET A 1 13.51 10.33 1.15
CA MET A 1 12.13 10.76 0.87
C MET A 1 11.27 10.03 1.89
N THR A 2 10.71 10.71 2.89
CA THR A 2 9.67 10.25 3.85
C THR A 2 8.27 10.25 3.21
N PRO A 3 7.23 9.65 3.82
CA PRO A 3 5.86 9.71 3.30
C PRO A 3 5.38 11.16 3.18
N GLU A 4 5.67 12.00 4.18
CA GLU A 4 5.42 13.45 4.15
C GLU A 4 6.11 14.14 2.95
N SER A 5 7.40 13.86 2.71
CA SER A 5 8.09 14.44 1.56
C SER A 5 7.58 13.93 0.20
N PHE A 6 7.01 12.71 0.16
CA PHE A 6 6.34 12.20 -1.02
C PHE A 6 4.98 12.88 -1.23
N LEU A 7 4.24 13.14 -0.15
CA LEU A 7 3.00 13.91 -0.18
C LEU A 7 3.26 15.35 -0.67
N ASP A 8 4.25 16.05 -0.13
CA ASP A 8 4.65 17.38 -0.60
C ASP A 8 5.00 17.38 -2.09
N TYR A 9 5.75 16.37 -2.52
CA TYR A 9 6.09 16.16 -3.91
C TYR A 9 4.85 15.95 -4.80
N ALA A 10 3.92 15.10 -4.37
CA ALA A 10 2.69 14.79 -5.08
C ALA A 10 1.80 16.03 -5.24
N LEU A 11 1.57 16.75 -4.14
CA LEU A 11 0.80 17.99 -4.10
C LEU A 11 1.38 19.06 -5.04
N ALA A 12 2.71 19.14 -5.15
CA ALA A 12 3.37 20.16 -5.95
C ALA A 12 3.36 19.87 -7.47
N ARG A 13 3.23 18.61 -7.91
CA ARG A 13 3.60 18.23 -9.30
C ARG A 13 2.65 17.26 -10.01
N LYS A 14 1.61 16.76 -9.35
CA LYS A 14 0.71 15.74 -9.92
C LYS A 14 -0.76 16.16 -9.78
N PRO A 15 -1.65 15.72 -10.67
CA PRO A 15 -3.08 15.83 -10.42
C PRO A 15 -3.45 15.02 -9.18
N ILE A 16 -4.25 15.63 -8.30
CA ILE A 16 -4.69 15.04 -7.05
C ILE A 16 -6.20 14.95 -6.97
N ASN A 17 -6.69 13.87 -6.37
CA ASN A 17 -8.08 13.68 -5.98
C ASN A 17 -8.13 13.54 -4.45
N VAL A 18 -8.93 14.36 -3.77
CA VAL A 18 -8.98 14.38 -2.30
C VAL A 18 -10.31 13.82 -1.82
N MET A 19 -10.25 12.89 -0.87
CA MET A 19 -11.37 12.23 -0.22
C MET A 19 -11.24 12.44 1.29
N ASN A 20 -12.31 12.88 1.95
CA ASN A 20 -12.27 13.22 3.38
C ASN A 20 -12.81 12.12 4.29
N SER A 21 -13.34 11.05 3.71
CA SER A 21 -13.85 9.89 4.46
C SER A 21 -13.75 8.63 3.62
N THR A 22 -13.78 7.46 4.27
CA THR A 22 -13.78 6.16 3.59
C THR A 22 -15.01 5.94 2.71
N ALA A 23 -16.13 6.60 3.02
CA ALA A 23 -17.34 6.58 2.18
C ALA A 23 -17.09 7.20 0.79
N GLU A 24 -16.13 8.11 0.66
CA GLU A 24 -15.78 8.75 -0.60
C GLU A 24 -14.83 7.92 -1.47
N LEU A 25 -14.40 6.73 -1.03
CA LEU A 25 -13.55 5.82 -1.84
C LEU A 25 -14.18 5.45 -3.19
N THR A 26 -15.50 5.52 -3.32
CA THR A 26 -16.19 5.37 -4.61
C THR A 26 -15.78 6.43 -5.63
N ASN A 27 -15.13 7.52 -5.23
CA ASN A 27 -14.58 8.57 -6.08
C ASN A 27 -13.11 8.36 -6.45
N LEU A 28 -12.51 7.22 -6.10
CA LEU A 28 -11.12 6.88 -6.47
C LEU A 28 -10.91 6.98 -7.99
N GLN A 29 -9.85 7.70 -8.39
CA GLN A 29 -9.54 7.97 -9.79
C GLN A 29 -8.30 7.19 -10.25
N LYS A 30 -8.41 6.65 -11.46
CA LYS A 30 -7.31 6.03 -12.20
C LYS A 30 -6.25 7.06 -12.61
N ASP A 31 -5.01 6.61 -12.78
CA ASP A 31 -3.86 7.38 -13.28
C ASP A 31 -3.60 8.67 -12.48
N THR A 32 -4.00 8.67 -11.20
CA THR A 32 -4.02 9.87 -10.35
C THR A 32 -3.49 9.54 -8.95
N ILE A 33 -2.99 10.56 -8.25
CA ILE A 33 -2.70 10.47 -6.82
C ILE A 33 -3.98 10.80 -6.05
N ASN A 34 -4.51 9.80 -5.36
CA ASN A 34 -5.68 9.94 -4.51
C ASN A 34 -5.20 10.16 -3.07
N ILE A 35 -5.82 11.09 -2.35
CA ILE A 35 -5.51 11.39 -0.95
C ILE A 35 -6.76 11.12 -0.13
N LEU A 36 -6.66 10.25 0.86
CA LEU A 36 -7.70 9.93 1.83
C LEU A 36 -7.33 10.54 3.19
N ASN A 37 -8.11 11.50 3.67
CA ASN A 37 -7.94 12.13 4.98
C ASN A 37 -8.66 11.36 6.09
N ALA A 38 -8.41 10.06 6.18
CA ALA A 38 -9.02 9.17 7.16
C ALA A 38 -8.18 7.90 7.33
N ASN A 39 -8.37 7.21 8.45
CA ASN A 39 -7.89 5.83 8.62
C ASN A 39 -8.61 4.91 7.63
N LEU A 40 -7.89 3.92 7.12
CA LEU A 40 -8.41 2.93 6.18
C LEU A 40 -8.27 1.53 6.76
N THR A 41 -9.39 0.81 6.87
CA THR A 41 -9.38 -0.62 7.20
C THR A 41 -9.82 -1.42 5.98
N ILE A 42 -8.92 -2.22 5.44
CA ILE A 42 -9.19 -3.19 4.38
C ILE A 42 -9.75 -4.46 5.02
N GLN A 43 -11.06 -4.61 4.95
CA GLN A 43 -11.82 -5.72 5.52
C GLN A 43 -12.84 -6.25 4.51
N ASN A 44 -13.30 -7.48 4.72
CA ASN A 44 -14.26 -8.16 3.84
C ASN A 44 -15.73 -7.86 4.18
N TYR A 45 -16.00 -6.78 4.91
CA TYR A 45 -17.36 -6.37 5.25
C TYR A 45 -17.76 -5.14 4.46
N THR A 46 -19.00 -5.15 3.97
CA THR A 46 -19.63 -4.03 3.30
C THR A 46 -19.99 -2.97 4.34
N GLN A 47 -19.38 -1.79 4.27
CA GLN A 47 -20.03 -0.59 4.79
C GLN A 47 -20.91 -0.06 3.65
N GLU A 48 -22.23 0.00 3.86
CA GLU A 48 -23.17 0.63 2.91
C GLU A 48 -23.30 -0.05 1.52
N GLY A 49 -23.11 -1.37 1.44
CA GLY A 49 -23.52 -2.16 0.26
C GLY A 49 -22.50 -2.34 -0.86
N GLN A 50 -21.26 -1.83 -0.71
CA GLN A 50 -20.11 -2.21 -1.52
C GLN A 50 -18.93 -2.59 -0.61
N SER A 51 -18.17 -3.63 -0.97
CA SER A 51 -16.98 -3.99 -0.22
C SER A 51 -15.88 -2.97 -0.50
N ILE A 52 -15.14 -2.53 0.53
CA ILE A 52 -13.94 -1.69 0.33
C ILE A 52 -12.96 -2.39 -0.63
N LEU A 53 -12.87 -3.72 -0.53
CA LEU A 53 -12.07 -4.54 -1.46
C LEU A 53 -12.53 -4.37 -2.91
N ASP A 54 -13.83 -4.42 -3.19
CA ASP A 54 -14.36 -4.29 -4.56
C ASP A 54 -13.99 -2.93 -5.17
N ILE A 55 -13.97 -1.86 -4.35
CA ILE A 55 -13.61 -0.52 -4.80
C ILE A 55 -12.09 -0.42 -5.05
N LEU A 56 -11.28 -0.90 -4.10
CA LEU A 56 -9.83 -0.79 -4.18
C LEU A 56 -9.21 -1.71 -5.25
N GLU A 57 -9.83 -2.87 -5.49
CA GLU A 57 -9.40 -3.89 -6.46
C GLU A 57 -10.15 -3.81 -7.81
N ASP A 58 -10.90 -2.74 -8.06
CA ASP A 58 -11.51 -2.49 -9.37
C ASP A 58 -10.44 -2.18 -10.41
N ALA A 59 -10.19 -3.12 -11.32
CA ALA A 59 -9.23 -2.97 -12.40
C ALA A 59 -9.49 -1.71 -13.26
N ALA A 60 -10.74 -1.25 -13.39
CA ALA A 60 -11.08 -0.02 -14.13
C ALA A 60 -10.55 1.25 -13.46
N ARG A 61 -10.25 1.20 -12.16
CA ARG A 61 -9.69 2.31 -11.37
C ARG A 61 -8.17 2.27 -11.24
N THR A 62 -7.52 1.23 -11.77
CA THR A 62 -6.06 1.04 -11.70
C THR A 62 -5.36 1.44 -13.00
N PRO A 63 -4.11 1.94 -12.96
CA PRO A 63 -3.25 2.13 -11.78
C PRO A 63 -3.62 3.36 -10.95
N TYR A 64 -3.25 3.36 -9.67
CA TYR A 64 -3.35 4.55 -8.82
C TYR A 64 -2.32 4.53 -7.68
N VAL A 65 -2.06 5.72 -7.13
CA VAL A 65 -1.41 5.88 -5.82
C VAL A 65 -2.46 6.40 -4.85
N LEU A 66 -2.57 5.78 -3.68
CA LEU A 66 -3.43 6.24 -2.59
C LEU A 66 -2.56 6.67 -1.42
N ILE A 67 -2.59 7.96 -1.10
CA ILE A 67 -2.01 8.51 0.12
C ILE A 67 -3.09 8.50 1.20
N ILE A 68 -2.82 7.84 2.31
CA ILE A 68 -3.70 7.70 3.46
C ILE A 68 -3.10 8.59 4.54
N ARG A 69 -3.77 9.71 4.83
CA ARG A 69 -3.40 10.63 5.92
C ARG A 69 -4.07 10.14 7.20
N GLY A 70 -3.56 9.04 7.71
CA GLY A 70 -4.22 8.14 8.65
C GLY A 70 -3.42 6.87 8.83
N ASP A 71 -3.95 5.92 9.59
CA ASP A 71 -3.41 4.56 9.67
C ASP A 71 -4.07 3.64 8.63
N LEU A 72 -3.30 2.67 8.14
CA LEU A 72 -3.77 1.61 7.25
C LEU A 72 -3.80 0.29 8.00
N THR A 73 -4.99 -0.29 8.15
CA THR A 73 -5.19 -1.63 8.69
C THR A 73 -5.58 -2.60 7.58
N VAL A 74 -4.89 -3.74 7.47
CA VAL A 74 -5.16 -4.80 6.51
C VAL A 74 -5.63 -6.03 7.27
N ASP A 75 -6.93 -6.25 7.32
CA ASP A 75 -7.57 -7.35 8.05
C ASP A 75 -7.92 -8.55 7.16
N HIS A 76 -7.74 -8.39 5.84
CA HIS A 76 -8.03 -9.42 4.86
C HIS A 76 -6.95 -9.48 3.78
N ASN A 77 -6.81 -10.63 3.13
CA ASN A 77 -6.00 -10.73 1.91
C ASN A 77 -6.42 -9.64 0.92
N PHE A 78 -5.43 -8.93 0.38
CA PHE A 78 -5.65 -7.71 -0.39
C PHE A 78 -4.84 -7.71 -1.68
N ASN A 79 -5.48 -7.40 -2.80
CA ASN A 79 -4.87 -7.31 -4.12
C ASN A 79 -4.05 -8.58 -4.44
N VAL A 80 -4.68 -9.73 -4.24
CA VAL A 80 -4.04 -11.04 -4.42
C VAL A 80 -3.63 -11.20 -5.90
N PRO A 81 -2.39 -11.63 -6.19
CA PRO A 81 -1.91 -11.75 -7.57
C PRO A 81 -2.83 -12.58 -8.46
N ASN A 82 -3.11 -12.09 -9.66
CA ASN A 82 -3.92 -12.82 -10.63
C ASN A 82 -3.21 -14.15 -11.00
N PRO A 83 -3.92 -15.29 -11.06
CA PRO A 83 -3.30 -16.60 -11.28
C PRO A 83 -2.69 -16.77 -12.68
N VAL A 84 -3.12 -15.97 -13.67
CA VAL A 84 -2.62 -16.03 -15.05
C VAL A 84 -1.38 -15.15 -15.22
N THR A 85 -1.44 -13.89 -14.77
CA THR A 85 -0.30 -12.97 -14.90
C THR A 85 0.72 -13.13 -13.79
N ASN A 86 0.34 -13.80 -12.70
CA ASN A 86 1.11 -13.90 -11.46
C ASN A 86 1.55 -12.51 -10.96
N SER A 87 0.70 -11.50 -11.11
CA SER A 87 0.98 -10.12 -10.71
C SER A 87 -0.28 -9.48 -10.11
N PRO A 88 -0.15 -8.69 -9.03
CA PRO A 88 -1.27 -7.95 -8.47
C PRO A 88 -1.63 -6.74 -9.35
N LEU A 89 -2.77 -6.09 -9.05
CA LEU A 89 -3.12 -4.84 -9.70
C LEU A 89 -2.11 -3.73 -9.35
N PRO A 90 -1.88 -2.77 -10.26
CA PRO A 90 -0.88 -1.72 -10.09
C PRO A 90 -1.32 -0.66 -9.08
N ILE A 91 -1.17 -0.98 -7.79
CA ILE A 91 -1.61 -0.18 -6.66
C ILE A 91 -0.41 0.16 -5.77
N ALA A 92 -0.28 1.43 -5.42
CA ALA A 92 0.62 1.91 -4.37
C ALA A 92 -0.17 2.59 -3.25
N MET A 93 0.18 2.28 -2.01
CA MET A 93 -0.38 2.90 -0.81
C MET A 93 0.74 3.57 -0.02
N VAL A 94 0.56 4.85 0.28
CA VAL A 94 1.47 5.64 1.10
C VAL A 94 0.73 6.08 2.35
N VAL A 95 1.19 5.65 3.52
CA VAL A 95 0.60 5.92 4.81
C VAL A 95 1.41 7.05 5.45
N GLU A 96 0.74 8.16 5.76
CA GLU A 96 1.31 9.34 6.40
C GLU A 96 0.53 9.63 7.69
N GLY A 97 1.24 9.77 8.80
CA GLY A 97 0.65 10.14 10.08
C GLY A 97 0.07 11.54 10.02
N GLY A 98 -1.23 11.65 9.72
CA GLY A 98 -1.95 12.92 9.71
C GLY A 98 -2.17 13.50 11.12
N GLU A 99 -3.03 14.51 11.25
CA GLU A 99 -3.24 15.23 12.53
C GLU A 99 -3.68 14.35 13.72
N ASN A 100 -4.18 13.14 13.48
CA ASN A 100 -4.66 12.23 14.53
C ASN A 100 -4.25 10.76 14.30
N ALA A 101 -3.15 10.52 13.56
CA ALA A 101 -2.69 9.18 13.22
C ALA A 101 -1.17 9.08 13.30
N THR A 102 -0.66 7.88 13.48
CA THR A 102 0.77 7.61 13.59
C THR A 102 1.42 7.33 12.25
N GLY A 103 0.63 6.97 11.23
CA GLY A 103 1.14 6.60 9.91
C GLY A 103 1.48 5.11 9.83
N ASP A 104 0.77 4.30 10.61
CA ASP A 104 1.08 2.89 10.80
C ASP A 104 0.43 2.03 9.72
N LEU A 105 1.21 1.07 9.19
CA LEU A 105 0.68 -0.05 8.42
C LEU A 105 0.56 -1.27 9.33
N ASN A 106 -0.69 -1.60 9.68
CA ASN A 106 -1.04 -2.70 10.57
C ASN A 106 -1.60 -3.87 9.75
N ILE A 107 -0.93 -5.03 9.77
CA ILE A 107 -1.35 -6.22 9.02
C ILE A 107 -1.81 -7.29 10.00
N HIS A 108 -3.03 -7.77 9.83
CA HIS A 108 -3.60 -8.79 10.70
C HIS A 108 -2.90 -10.15 10.54
N HIS A 109 -2.81 -10.93 11.61
CA HIS A 109 -2.10 -12.22 11.63
C HIS A 109 -2.71 -13.30 10.73
N ALA A 110 -3.94 -13.10 10.25
CA ALA A 110 -4.64 -14.01 9.33
C ALA A 110 -4.46 -13.63 7.86
N VAL A 111 -3.87 -12.45 7.57
CA VAL A 111 -3.51 -12.10 6.20
C VAL A 111 -2.33 -12.95 5.77
N GLU A 112 -2.52 -13.67 4.67
CA GLU A 112 -1.54 -14.57 4.07
C GLU A 112 -0.95 -13.99 2.79
N THR A 113 -1.67 -13.12 2.10
CA THR A 113 -1.21 -12.52 0.85
C THR A 113 -1.69 -11.10 0.70
N MET A 114 -0.76 -10.22 0.33
CA MET A 114 -1.08 -8.88 -0.17
C MET A 114 -0.23 -8.47 -1.37
N GLY A 115 -0.77 -7.64 -2.25
CA GLY A 115 -0.10 -7.16 -3.45
C GLY A 115 -0.06 -5.64 -3.53
N GLY A 116 1.06 -5.07 -3.96
CA GLY A 116 1.20 -3.63 -4.10
C GLY A 116 2.55 -3.09 -3.64
N VAL A 117 2.70 -1.77 -3.74
CA VAL A 117 3.79 -1.04 -3.11
C VAL A 117 3.24 -0.31 -1.89
N PHE A 118 3.76 -0.64 -0.72
CA PHE A 118 3.33 -0.06 0.54
C PHE A 118 4.47 0.76 1.14
N ILE A 119 4.18 1.99 1.51
CA ILE A 119 5.14 2.93 2.12
C ILE A 119 4.45 3.45 3.37
N ALA A 120 5.05 3.27 4.54
CA ALA A 120 4.46 3.70 5.81
C ALA A 120 5.54 4.16 6.79
N ASP A 121 5.16 4.95 7.79
CA ASP A 121 6.11 5.41 8.81
C ASP A 121 6.53 4.25 9.71
N THR A 122 5.57 3.46 10.18
CA THR A 122 5.82 2.21 10.89
C THR A 122 5.04 1.05 10.29
N LEU A 123 5.44 -0.17 10.67
CA LEU A 123 4.93 -1.41 10.11
C LEU A 123 4.80 -2.46 11.22
N ASP A 124 3.61 -3.03 11.35
CA ASP A 124 3.33 -4.20 12.18
C ASP A 124 2.80 -5.32 11.30
N PHE A 125 3.55 -6.44 11.24
CA PHE A 125 3.18 -7.59 10.43
C PHE A 125 2.13 -8.51 11.07
N SER A 126 1.77 -8.32 12.33
CA SER A 126 0.76 -9.11 13.05
C SER A 126 0.19 -8.32 14.23
N TYR A 127 -0.45 -7.19 13.95
CA TYR A 127 -0.76 -6.20 14.99
C TYR A 127 -1.70 -6.71 16.10
N ASP A 128 -2.52 -7.71 15.78
CA ASP A 128 -3.55 -8.22 16.66
C ASP A 128 -3.07 -9.39 17.55
N THR A 129 -1.86 -9.92 17.32
CA THR A 129 -1.28 -11.00 18.13
C THR A 129 0.24 -11.04 18.02
N SER A 130 0.91 -11.37 19.13
CA SER A 130 2.37 -11.55 19.14
C SER A 130 2.87 -12.75 18.32
N ASN A 131 1.95 -13.58 17.82
CA ASN A 131 2.19 -14.91 17.25
C ASN A 131 1.18 -15.21 16.13
N SER A 132 1.65 -15.66 14.97
CA SER A 132 0.82 -16.04 13.81
C SER A 132 1.13 -17.46 13.34
N PRO A 133 0.13 -18.34 13.09
CA PRO A 133 0.38 -19.62 12.42
C PRO A 133 0.56 -19.47 10.90
N TYR A 134 0.26 -18.31 10.33
CA TYR A 134 0.14 -18.11 8.89
C TYR A 134 1.30 -17.28 8.34
N PRO A 135 1.98 -17.76 7.27
CA PRO A 135 3.00 -16.96 6.60
C PRO A 135 2.34 -15.80 5.86
N LEU A 136 3.05 -14.67 5.75
CA LEU A 136 2.63 -13.52 4.96
C LEU A 136 3.47 -13.43 3.69
N LYS A 137 2.83 -13.39 2.53
CA LYS A 137 3.46 -13.13 1.25
C LYS A 137 3.04 -11.75 0.72
N ILE A 138 4.03 -10.90 0.47
CA ILE A 138 3.83 -9.59 -0.12
C ILE A 138 4.42 -9.61 -1.53
N LYS A 139 3.58 -9.41 -2.54
CA LYS A 139 4.03 -9.32 -3.93
C LYS A 139 4.10 -7.86 -4.37
N GLY A 140 5.32 -7.35 -4.50
CA GLY A 140 5.64 -5.94 -4.62
C GLY A 140 6.70 -5.54 -3.60
N ASN A 141 6.56 -4.36 -3.00
CA ASN A 141 7.52 -3.81 -2.06
C ASN A 141 6.83 -3.26 -0.81
N VAL A 142 7.49 -3.36 0.33
CA VAL A 142 7.10 -2.65 1.55
C VAL A 142 8.29 -1.83 2.03
N VAL A 143 8.05 -0.56 2.33
CA VAL A 143 9.03 0.38 2.85
C VAL A 143 8.48 0.95 4.15
N SER A 144 9.27 0.82 5.22
CA SER A 144 8.99 1.40 6.53
C SER A 144 10.13 2.34 6.90
N TYR A 145 9.82 3.50 7.49
CA TYR A 145 10.84 4.48 7.92
C TYR A 145 11.36 4.22 9.33
N ALA A 146 10.53 3.60 10.17
CA ALA A 146 10.95 2.97 11.40
C ALA A 146 11.24 1.46 11.17
N ALA A 147 11.98 0.85 12.09
CA ALA A 147 12.04 -0.60 12.16
C ALA A 147 10.62 -1.15 12.36
N ALA A 148 10.29 -2.24 11.67
CA ALA A 148 9.04 -2.94 11.92
C ALA A 148 8.94 -3.33 13.41
N ASN A 149 7.75 -3.22 13.97
CA ASN A 149 7.48 -3.59 15.36
C ASN A 149 6.17 -4.38 15.42
N PRO A 150 6.22 -5.71 15.64
CA PRO A 150 7.43 -6.50 15.88
C PRO A 150 8.30 -6.60 14.61
N LEU A 151 9.63 -6.74 14.82
CA LEU A 151 10.60 -6.87 13.72
C LEU A 151 10.33 -8.11 12.86
N GLU A 152 9.74 -9.13 13.46
CA GLU A 152 9.41 -10.39 12.83
C GLU A 152 7.98 -10.82 13.16
N ARG A 153 7.36 -11.53 12.22
CA ARG A 153 6.10 -12.24 12.46
C ARG A 153 6.43 -13.61 13.04
N ASN A 154 6.11 -13.86 14.31
CA ASN A 154 6.47 -15.11 14.96
C ASN A 154 5.59 -16.28 14.52
N ARG A 155 6.20 -17.35 14.00
CA ARG A 155 5.49 -18.57 13.56
C ARG A 155 5.27 -19.52 14.73
N ILE A 156 4.03 -19.92 14.99
CA ILE A 156 3.72 -20.89 16.06
C ILE A 156 3.78 -22.36 15.63
N ASP A 157 3.62 -22.64 14.33
CA ASP A 157 3.58 -24.00 13.81
C ASP A 157 4.99 -24.56 13.57
N ASP A 158 5.94 -23.71 13.17
CA ASP A 158 7.37 -24.06 13.05
C ASP A 158 8.22 -22.78 12.95
N ALA A 159 9.06 -22.55 13.96
CA ALA A 159 9.96 -21.39 14.07
C ALA A 159 11.13 -21.40 13.06
N THR A 160 11.38 -22.51 12.38
CA THR A 160 12.42 -22.61 11.34
C THR A 160 11.93 -22.21 9.96
N LYS A 161 10.60 -22.12 9.77
CA LYS A 161 10.03 -21.71 8.49
C LYS A 161 9.96 -20.18 8.42
N PRO A 162 10.27 -19.59 7.26
CA PRO A 162 10.14 -18.15 7.04
C PRO A 162 8.70 -17.66 7.22
N SER A 163 8.55 -16.51 7.89
CA SER A 163 7.25 -15.93 8.24
C SER A 163 6.75 -14.88 7.27
N VAL A 164 7.67 -14.13 6.66
CA VAL A 164 7.36 -13.03 5.74
C VAL A 164 8.18 -13.22 4.48
N PHE A 165 7.51 -13.15 3.33
CA PHE A 165 8.12 -13.20 2.02
C PHE A 165 7.77 -11.95 1.24
N VAL A 166 8.76 -11.12 0.93
CA VAL A 166 8.59 -9.99 0.01
C VAL A 166 9.17 -10.38 -1.35
N VAL A 167 8.33 -10.39 -2.37
CA VAL A 167 8.69 -10.78 -3.74
C VAL A 167 8.51 -9.58 -4.63
N PHE A 168 9.61 -8.99 -5.08
CA PHE A 168 9.59 -7.88 -6.02
C PHE A 168 8.84 -8.26 -7.32
N ASP A 169 7.93 -7.41 -7.74
CA ASP A 169 7.18 -7.56 -8.99
C ASP A 169 7.50 -6.39 -9.92
N PRO A 170 8.25 -6.62 -11.01
CA PRO A 170 8.64 -5.56 -11.94
C PRO A 170 7.47 -5.03 -12.77
N ILE A 171 6.46 -5.85 -13.05
CA ILE A 171 5.29 -5.45 -13.86
C ILE A 171 4.46 -4.44 -13.06
N LEU A 172 4.19 -4.76 -11.79
CA LEU A 172 3.58 -3.84 -10.83
C LEU A 172 4.33 -2.51 -10.82
N TYR A 173 5.65 -2.54 -10.64
CA TYR A 173 6.47 -1.35 -10.47
C TYR A 173 6.50 -0.46 -11.71
N LEU A 174 6.65 -1.05 -12.90
CA LEU A 174 6.66 -0.32 -14.17
C LEU A 174 5.33 0.41 -14.42
N ASN A 175 4.20 -0.19 -14.04
CA ASN A 175 2.87 0.38 -14.26
C ASN A 175 2.51 1.52 -13.31
N ILE A 176 3.20 1.66 -12.17
CA ILE A 176 2.97 2.74 -11.20
C ILE A 176 4.11 3.78 -11.15
N MET A 177 5.22 3.52 -11.85
CA MET A 177 6.44 4.33 -11.78
C MET A 177 6.20 5.80 -12.14
N ASP A 178 5.35 6.07 -13.13
CA ASP A 178 5.05 7.44 -13.56
C ASP A 178 4.17 8.20 -12.56
N LEU A 179 3.52 7.51 -11.61
CA LEU A 179 2.79 8.14 -10.51
C LEU A 179 3.70 8.38 -9.30
N LEU A 180 4.60 7.43 -9.02
CA LEU A 180 5.57 7.52 -7.91
C LEU A 180 6.78 8.42 -8.21
N SER A 181 7.05 8.72 -9.49
CA SER A 181 8.22 9.47 -9.93
C SER A 181 7.90 10.47 -11.04
N ILE A 182 8.83 11.40 -11.28
CA ILE A 182 8.87 12.23 -12.47
C ILE A 182 10.16 11.87 -13.19
N ARG A 183 10.01 11.53 -14.46
CA ARG A 183 11.15 11.34 -15.34
C ARG A 183 11.82 12.70 -15.54
N THR A 184 12.95 12.92 -14.89
CA THR A 184 13.83 14.05 -15.19
C THR A 184 14.71 13.65 -16.37
N TYR A 185 14.46 14.24 -17.53
CA TYR A 185 15.36 14.14 -18.68
C TYR A 185 16.38 15.27 -18.54
N ASP A 186 17.61 14.93 -18.19
CA ASP A 186 18.71 15.89 -18.21
C ASP A 186 19.33 15.86 -19.62
N TRP A 187 19.11 16.93 -20.37
CA TRP A 187 19.65 17.08 -21.72
C TRP A 187 20.98 17.83 -21.62
N SER A 188 22.09 17.11 -21.75
CA SER A 188 23.41 17.72 -21.93
C SER A 188 23.81 17.68 -23.40
N GLU A 189 24.00 18.85 -24.01
CA GLU A 189 24.61 18.95 -25.34
C GLU A 189 26.08 18.51 -25.23
N LEU A 190 26.47 17.50 -26.01
CA LEU A 190 27.88 17.14 -26.16
C LEU A 190 28.54 18.22 -27.02
N THR A 191 29.05 19.28 -26.38
CA THR A 191 29.89 20.27 -27.06
C THR A 191 31.20 19.60 -27.47
N GLN A 192 31.42 19.45 -28.78
CA GLN A 192 32.73 19.11 -29.37
C GLN A 192 33.61 20.36 -29.50
#